data_AF-A0A7Z6UW83-F1
#
_entry.id   AF-A0A7Z6UW83-F1
#
_cell.length_a   1.000
_cell.length_b   1.000
_cell.length_c   1.000
_cell.angle_alpha   90.00
_cell.angle_beta   90.00
_cell.angle_gamma   90.00
#
_symmetry.space_group_name_H-M   'P 1'
#
loop_
_entity.id
_entity.type
_entity.pdbx_description
1 polymer ?
#
loop_
_entity_poly.entity_id
_entity_poly.type
_entity_poly.pdbx_seq_one_letter_code
_entity_poly.pdbx_strand_id
1 'polypeptide(L)'
;MTANRESSRPASRGRPPVRQLRLKVLVLLLLCALPVYGTVSLWLRQVTPIPALVLIVMSLLAFVLYRHDKRQAGNAGQRTPENVLHGVELLGGWPGALLAQQVFRHKTRKVSFQVVFWLIVLVHQALWIDWLFLGKRLVQLLPL
;
A
#
# COMPACT_ATOMS: atom_id res chain seq x y z
N MET A 1 -3.54 -35.28 54.30
CA MET A 1 -2.56 -35.14 53.19
C MET A 1 -3.33 -35.10 51.87
N THR A 2 -3.71 -33.92 51.39
CA THR A 2 -4.26 -33.72 50.04
C THR A 2 -3.35 -32.73 49.34
N ALA A 3 -2.60 -33.24 48.36
CA ALA A 3 -1.57 -32.50 47.65
C ALA A 3 -2.20 -31.47 46.71
N ASN A 4 -1.85 -30.21 46.96
CA ASN A 4 -2.14 -29.05 46.13
C ASN A 4 -1.42 -29.20 44.78
N ARG A 5 -2.13 -29.45 43.68
CA ARG A 5 -1.57 -29.37 42.32
C ARG A 5 -1.84 -27.98 41.75
N GLU A 6 -0.91 -27.07 42.00
CA GLU A 6 -0.83 -25.79 41.29
C GLU A 6 -0.59 -26.05 39.80
N SER A 7 -1.61 -25.78 39.00
CA SER A 7 -1.51 -25.77 37.54
C SER A 7 -0.60 -24.60 37.11
N SER A 8 0.63 -24.93 36.74
CA SER A 8 1.59 -24.00 36.16
C SER A 8 1.10 -23.53 34.78
N ARG A 9 0.32 -22.44 34.74
CA ARG A 9 -0.03 -21.77 33.48
C ARG A 9 1.24 -21.11 32.93
N PRO A 10 1.63 -21.33 31.66
CA PRO A 10 2.79 -20.64 31.11
C PRO A 10 2.47 -19.14 31.01
N ALA A 11 3.36 -18.33 31.56
CA ALA A 11 3.31 -16.88 31.49
C ALA A 11 3.17 -16.44 30.02
N SER A 12 2.11 -15.69 29.71
CA SER A 12 1.92 -15.03 28.44
C SER A 12 3.05 -14.01 28.24
N ARG A 13 4.12 -14.42 27.55
CA ARG A 13 5.18 -13.50 27.09
C ARG A 13 4.52 -12.39 26.28
N GLY A 14 4.46 -11.20 26.87
CA GLY A 14 3.99 -9.97 26.23
C GLY A 14 4.80 -9.74 24.96
N ARG A 15 4.18 -9.98 23.81
CA ARG A 15 4.73 -9.58 22.51
C ARG A 15 4.77 -8.05 22.50
N PRO A 16 5.88 -7.36 22.19
CA PRO A 16 5.86 -5.92 22.02
C PRO A 16 5.08 -5.57 20.74
N PRO A 17 3.86 -5.00 20.79
CA PRO A 17 3.02 -4.87 19.60
C PRO A 17 3.35 -3.65 18.73
N VAL A 18 4.31 -2.80 19.12
CA VAL A 18 4.41 -1.43 18.59
C VAL A 18 5.49 -1.25 17.52
N ARG A 19 6.57 -2.05 17.55
CA ARG A 19 7.73 -1.86 16.64
C ARG A 19 7.39 -2.12 15.17
N GLN A 20 6.59 -3.16 14.90
CA GLN A 20 6.21 -3.51 13.52
C GLN A 20 5.26 -2.51 12.88
N LEU A 21 4.40 -1.86 13.66
CA LEU A 21 3.51 -0.82 13.14
C LEU A 21 4.29 0.43 12.76
N ARG A 22 5.20 0.89 13.63
CA ARG A 22 6.06 2.06 13.36
C ARG A 22 6.88 1.85 12.09
N LEU A 23 7.52 0.69 11.93
CA LEU A 23 8.28 0.39 10.71
C LEU A 23 7.40 0.43 9.44
N LYS A 24 6.21 -0.17 9.50
CA LYS A 24 5.26 -0.18 8.37
C LYS A 24 4.78 1.22 7.98
N VAL A 25 4.54 2.08 8.97
CA VAL A 25 4.18 3.48 8.75
C VAL A 25 5.36 4.25 8.18
N LEU A 26 6.58 4.05 8.70
CA LEU A 26 7.78 4.68 8.16
C LEU A 26 8.04 4.30 6.71
N VAL A 27 7.88 3.01 6.37
CA VAL A 27 7.99 2.54 4.98
C VAL A 27 6.93 3.19 4.09
N LEU A 28 5.67 3.25 4.54
CA LEU A 28 4.60 3.93 3.80
C LEU A 28 4.94 5.41 3.57
N LEU A 29 5.35 6.13 4.61
CA LEU A 29 5.73 7.54 4.51
C LEU A 29 6.91 7.74 3.57
N LEU A 30 7.94 6.89 3.67
CA LEU A 30 9.11 6.94 2.80
C LEU A 30 8.74 6.72 1.33
N LEU A 31 7.91 5.72 1.04
CA LEU A 31 7.45 5.44 -0.32
C LEU A 31 6.60 6.59 -0.87
N CYS A 32 5.73 7.18 -0.03
CA CYS A 32 4.89 8.31 -0.41
C CYS A 32 5.66 9.64 -0.54
N ALA A 33 6.82 9.79 0.09
CA ALA A 33 7.57 11.05 0.08
C ALA A 33 7.94 11.48 -1.34
N LEU A 34 8.38 10.54 -2.19
CA LEU A 34 8.78 10.82 -3.56
C LEU A 34 7.62 11.30 -4.46
N PRO A 35 6.48 10.58 -4.59
CA PRO A 35 5.34 11.04 -5.38
C PRO A 35 4.71 12.31 -4.81
N VAL A 36 4.70 12.49 -3.47
CA VAL A 36 4.20 13.73 -2.86
C VAL A 36 5.12 14.90 -3.19
N TYR A 37 6.44 14.74 -3.05
CA TYR A 37 7.40 15.76 -3.45
C TYR A 37 7.26 16.11 -4.94
N GLY A 38 7.12 15.09 -5.79
CA GLY A 38 6.93 15.29 -7.22
C GLY A 38 5.65 16.07 -7.56
N THR A 39 4.51 15.67 -6.99
CA THR A 39 3.24 16.38 -7.21
C THR A 39 3.23 17.80 -6.65
N VAL A 40 3.83 18.02 -5.47
CA VAL A 40 3.99 19.36 -4.89
C VAL A 40 4.93 20.23 -5.74
N SER A 41 6.05 19.67 -6.22
CA SER A 41 6.98 20.42 -7.08
C SER A 41 6.33 20.89 -8.39
N LEU A 42 5.46 20.06 -8.97
CA LEU A 42 4.67 20.39 -10.15
C LEU A 42 3.65 21.50 -9.89
N TRP A 43 2.98 21.43 -8.74
CA TRP A 43 2.02 22.43 -8.31
C TRP A 43 2.67 23.78 -8.04
N LEU A 44 3.81 23.79 -7.35
CA LEU A 44 4.61 25.02 -7.10
C LEU A 44 5.12 25.65 -8.39
N ARG A 45 5.39 24.84 -9.43
CA ARG A 45 5.79 25.31 -10.77
C ARG A 45 4.59 25.73 -11.65
N GLN A 46 3.36 25.73 -11.10
CA GLN A 46 2.11 26.02 -11.81
C GLN A 46 1.88 25.23 -13.10
N VAL A 47 2.40 24.00 -13.19
CA VAL A 47 2.30 23.19 -14.41
C VAL A 47 0.95 22.50 -14.49
N THR A 48 0.72 21.44 -13.71
CA THR A 48 -0.56 20.71 -13.67
C THR A 48 -0.77 20.01 -12.32
N PRO A 49 -1.97 20.09 -11.71
CA PRO A 49 -2.29 19.37 -10.47
C PRO A 49 -2.80 17.94 -10.70
N ILE A 50 -2.92 17.49 -11.97
CA ILE A 50 -3.54 16.21 -12.34
C ILE A 50 -2.91 15.02 -11.61
N PRO A 51 -1.58 14.85 -11.53
CA PRO A 51 -0.99 13.70 -10.86
C PRO A 51 -1.29 13.67 -9.35
N ALA A 52 -1.45 14.84 -8.71
CA ALA A 52 -1.85 14.94 -7.30
C ALA A 52 -3.29 14.44 -7.09
N LEU A 53 -4.20 14.88 -7.98
CA LEU A 53 -5.60 14.47 -7.92
C LEU A 53 -5.75 12.96 -8.15
N VAL A 54 -5.06 12.41 -9.16
CA VAL A 54 -5.04 10.97 -9.45
C VAL A 54 -4.54 10.19 -8.24
N LEU A 55 -3.43 10.60 -7.63
CA LEU A 55 -2.87 9.94 -6.45
C LEU A 55 -3.87 9.89 -5.29
N ILE A 56 -4.59 10.98 -5.02
CA ILE A 56 -5.58 11.05 -3.94
C ILE A 56 -6.81 10.19 -4.27
N VAL A 57 -7.41 10.39 -5.44
CA VAL A 57 -8.65 9.72 -5.84
C VAL A 57 -8.44 8.22 -5.95
N MET A 58 -7.37 7.79 -6.61
CA MET A 58 -7.06 6.36 -6.76
C MET A 58 -6.67 5.72 -5.43
N SER A 59 -5.99 6.44 -4.53
CA SER A 59 -5.72 5.92 -3.19
C SER A 59 -7.00 5.70 -2.38
N LEU A 60 -7.94 6.65 -2.45
CA LEU A 60 -9.23 6.49 -1.77
C LEU A 60 -10.03 5.33 -2.37
N LEU A 61 -10.08 5.24 -3.70
CA LEU A 61 -10.77 4.16 -4.40
C LEU A 61 -10.18 2.79 -4.03
N ALA A 62 -8.85 2.65 -4.05
CA ALA A 62 -8.17 1.43 -3.63
C ALA A 62 -8.54 1.06 -2.19
N PHE A 63 -8.51 2.02 -1.27
CA PHE A 63 -8.85 1.77 0.13
C PHE A 63 -10.29 1.24 0.29
N VAL A 64 -11.26 1.83 -0.42
CA VAL A 64 -12.65 1.39 -0.41
C VAL A 64 -12.82 -0.01 -1.01
N LEU A 65 -12.16 -0.30 -2.13
CA LEU A 65 -12.20 -1.63 -2.76
C LEU A 65 -11.65 -2.71 -1.82
N TYR A 66 -10.53 -2.45 -1.15
CA TYR A 66 -9.98 -3.38 -0.16
C TYR A 66 -10.89 -3.59 1.04
N ARG A 67 -11.55 -2.53 1.53
CA ARG A 67 -12.55 -2.63 2.60
C ARG A 67 -13.73 -3.51 2.17
N HIS A 68 -14.20 -3.30 0.93
CA HIS A 68 -15.29 -4.07 0.35
C HIS A 68 -14.93 -5.54 0.18
N ASP A 69 -13.75 -5.85 -0.39
CA ASP A 69 -13.25 -7.22 -0.56
C ASP A 69 -13.15 -7.95 0.79
N LYS A 70 -12.65 -7.28 1.85
CA LYS A 70 -12.62 -7.86 3.20
C LYS A 70 -14.02 -8.18 3.74
N ARG A 71 -15.00 -7.29 3.55
CA ARG A 71 -16.38 -7.50 4.01
C ARG A 71 -17.00 -8.71 3.31
N GLN A 72 -16.80 -8.82 2.00
CA GLN A 72 -17.33 -9.93 1.23
C GLN A 72 -16.69 -11.27 1.55
N ALA A 73 -15.41 -11.29 1.93
CA ALA A 73 -14.72 -12.50 2.37
C ALA A 73 -15.34 -13.13 3.64
N GLY A 74 -15.99 -12.34 4.50
CA GLY A 74 -16.69 -12.83 5.69
C GLY A 74 -18.13 -13.27 5.45
N ASN A 75 -18.79 -12.74 4.41
CA ASN A 75 -20.23 -12.93 4.16
C ASN A 75 -20.54 -13.86 2.97
N ALA A 76 -19.57 -14.68 2.54
CA ALA A 76 -19.67 -15.50 1.32
C ALA A 76 -20.06 -14.70 0.04
N GLY A 77 -19.76 -13.40 0.01
CA GLY A 77 -20.03 -12.53 -1.12
C GLY A 77 -19.05 -12.73 -2.28
N GLN A 78 -19.30 -12.06 -3.40
CA GLN A 78 -18.48 -12.15 -4.61
C GLN A 78 -17.15 -11.42 -4.41
N ARG A 79 -16.05 -12.16 -4.24
CA ARG A 79 -14.71 -11.60 -4.06
C ARG A 79 -14.32 -10.67 -5.22
N THR A 80 -13.64 -9.57 -4.91
CA THR A 80 -13.13 -8.67 -5.95
C THR A 80 -11.99 -9.34 -6.71
N PRO A 81 -11.99 -9.36 -8.05
CA PRO A 81 -10.91 -9.93 -8.83
C PRO A 81 -9.59 -9.21 -8.54
N GLU A 82 -8.48 -9.97 -8.43
CA GLU A 82 -7.16 -9.38 -8.11
C GLU A 82 -6.69 -8.41 -9.20
N ASN A 83 -7.10 -8.64 -10.45
CA ASN A 83 -6.80 -7.78 -11.60
C ASN A 83 -7.39 -6.38 -11.43
N VAL A 84 -8.56 -6.25 -10.80
CA VAL A 84 -9.20 -4.95 -10.54
C VAL A 84 -8.42 -4.19 -9.46
N LEU A 85 -7.97 -4.89 -8.41
CA LEU A 85 -7.14 -4.29 -7.36
C LEU A 85 -5.81 -3.81 -7.93
N HIS A 86 -5.11 -4.65 -8.70
CA HIS A 86 -3.86 -4.29 -9.36
C HIS A 86 -4.04 -3.18 -10.41
N GLY A 87 -5.17 -3.14 -11.12
CA GLY A 87 -5.48 -2.05 -12.05
C GLY A 87 -5.57 -0.70 -11.32
N VAL A 88 -6.28 -0.63 -10.20
CA VAL A 88 -6.40 0.61 -9.40
C VAL A 88 -5.05 0.99 -8.78
N GLU A 89 -4.29 0.00 -8.31
CA GLU A 89 -2.93 0.22 -7.81
C GLU A 89 -2.00 0.80 -8.89
N LEU A 90 -2.10 0.28 -10.11
CA LEU A 90 -1.31 0.71 -11.27
C LEU A 90 -1.67 2.12 -11.73
N LEU A 91 -2.92 2.56 -11.55
CA LEU A 91 -3.37 3.92 -11.85
C LEU A 91 -2.96 4.95 -10.78
N GLY A 92 -2.19 4.56 -9.77
CA GLY A 92 -1.74 5.45 -8.68
C GLY A 92 -2.43 5.22 -7.34
N GLY A 93 -3.26 4.18 -7.21
CA GLY A 93 -3.94 3.84 -5.96
C GLY A 93 -3.10 3.04 -4.96
N TRP A 94 -1.85 2.70 -5.31
CA TRP A 94 -0.98 1.88 -4.49
C TRP A 94 -0.74 2.40 -3.06
N PRO A 95 -0.70 3.72 -2.75
CA PRO A 95 -0.54 4.18 -1.36
C PRO A 95 -1.76 3.82 -0.50
N GLY A 96 -2.96 4.06 -1.03
CA GLY A 96 -4.21 3.70 -0.37
C GLY A 96 -4.38 2.19 -0.24
N ALA A 97 -3.96 1.41 -1.25
CA ALA A 97 -3.92 -0.04 -1.18
C ALA A 97 -2.96 -0.53 -0.09
N LEU A 98 -1.74 0.02 -0.01
CA LEU A 98 -0.76 -0.36 1.03
C LEU A 98 -1.29 -0.07 2.43
N LEU A 99 -1.91 1.09 2.62
CA LEU A 99 -2.57 1.45 3.88
C LEU A 99 -3.70 0.47 4.20
N ALA A 100 -4.56 0.17 3.22
CA ALA A 100 -5.67 -0.75 3.38
C ALA A 100 -5.21 -2.17 3.72
N GLN A 101 -4.16 -2.69 3.08
CA GLN A 101 -3.54 -3.97 3.41
C GLN A 101 -3.11 -4.04 4.88
N GLN A 102 -2.54 -2.95 5.41
CA GLN A 102 -2.10 -2.89 6.81
C GLN A 102 -3.27 -2.79 7.78
N VAL A 103 -4.25 -1.92 7.52
CA VAL A 103 -5.44 -1.69 8.36
C VAL A 103 -6.32 -2.95 8.40
N PHE A 104 -6.60 -3.52 7.24
CA PHE A 104 -7.48 -4.66 7.11
C PHE A 104 -6.78 -6.01 7.31
N ARG A 105 -5.44 -6.02 7.30
CA ARG A 105 -4.59 -7.24 7.34
C ARG A 105 -4.97 -8.25 6.25
N HIS A 106 -5.49 -7.73 5.14
CA HIS A 106 -6.00 -8.52 4.03
C HIS A 106 -4.99 -8.52 2.88
N LYS A 107 -4.86 -9.65 2.16
CA LYS A 107 -3.91 -9.83 1.04
C LYS A 107 -2.42 -9.56 1.35
N THR A 108 -2.03 -9.57 2.63
CA THR A 108 -0.63 -9.38 3.07
C THR A 108 0.24 -10.63 3.03
N ARG A 109 -0.37 -11.83 3.03
CA ARG A 109 0.34 -13.12 3.05
C ARG A 109 0.42 -13.83 1.70
N LYS A 110 -0.39 -13.42 0.72
CA LYS A 110 -0.44 -14.07 -0.60
C LYS A 110 0.75 -13.56 -1.42
N VAL A 111 1.79 -14.40 -1.57
CA VAL A 111 3.04 -14.02 -2.24
C VAL A 111 2.80 -13.53 -3.66
N SER A 112 2.01 -14.25 -4.46
CA SER A 112 1.73 -13.85 -5.85
C SER A 112 1.11 -12.46 -5.95
N PHE A 113 0.20 -12.12 -5.04
CA PHE A 113 -0.43 -10.81 -4.97
C PHE A 113 0.59 -9.72 -4.58
N GLN A 114 1.41 -10.01 -3.56
CA GLN A 114 2.43 -9.07 -3.09
C GLN A 114 3.51 -8.81 -4.14
N VAL A 115 3.91 -9.82 -4.92
CA VAL A 115 4.90 -9.65 -6.01
C VAL A 115 4.39 -8.63 -7.04
N VAL A 116 3.15 -8.79 -7.53
CA VAL A 116 2.57 -7.85 -8.51
C VAL A 116 2.39 -6.47 -7.90
N PHE A 117 1.90 -6.39 -6.65
CA PHE A 117 1.77 -5.13 -5.92
C PHE A 117 3.11 -4.38 -5.82
N TRP A 118 4.19 -5.06 -5.40
CA TRP A 118 5.50 -4.43 -5.25
C TRP A 118 6.12 -4.06 -6.60
N LEU A 119 5.86 -4.82 -7.67
CA LEU A 119 6.26 -4.43 -9.02
C LEU A 119 5.59 -3.11 -9.43
N ILE A 120 4.30 -2.96 -9.15
CA ILE A 120 3.56 -1.71 -9.42
C ILE A 120 4.16 -0.53 -8.65
N VAL A 121 4.47 -0.72 -7.35
CA VAL A 121 5.14 0.31 -6.54
C VAL A 121 6.48 0.68 -7.15
N LEU A 122 7.32 -0.30 -7.52
CA LEU A 122 8.62 -0.06 -8.13
C LEU A 122 8.52 0.71 -9.45
N VAL A 123 7.54 0.38 -10.30
CA VAL A 123 7.28 1.12 -11.55
C VAL A 123 6.95 2.59 -11.24
N HIS A 124 6.07 2.86 -10.27
CA HIS A 124 5.76 4.24 -9.89
C HIS A 124 6.98 4.99 -9.36
N GLN A 125 7.79 4.35 -8.51
CA GLN A 125 9.00 4.96 -8.00
C GLN A 125 10.00 5.26 -9.13
N ALA A 126 10.18 4.33 -10.07
CA ALA A 126 11.06 4.52 -11.22
C ALA A 126 10.60 5.68 -12.11
N LEU A 127 9.29 5.80 -12.37
CA LEU A 127 8.71 6.90 -13.14
C LEU A 127 8.93 8.26 -12.45
N TRP A 128 8.70 8.35 -11.14
CA TRP A 128 8.96 9.58 -10.39
C TRP A 128 10.45 9.93 -10.34
N ILE A 129 11.33 8.95 -10.18
CA ILE A 129 12.79 9.17 -10.22
C ILE A 129 13.20 9.68 -11.60
N ASP A 130 12.76 9.04 -12.68
CA ASP A 130 13.09 9.46 -14.05
C ASP A 130 12.61 10.88 -14.34
N TRP A 131 11.38 11.19 -13.94
CA TRP A 131 10.77 12.48 -14.16
C TRP A 131 11.48 13.61 -13.38
N LEU A 132 11.87 13.34 -12.12
CA LEU A 132 12.50 14.34 -11.25
C LEU A 132 14.00 14.53 -11.51
N PHE A 133 14.73 13.45 -11.81
CA PHE A 133 16.20 13.45 -11.79
C PHE A 133 16.83 13.16 -13.15
N LEU A 134 16.21 12.34 -14.01
CA LEU A 134 16.82 11.93 -15.28
C LEU A 134 16.31 12.74 -16.47
N GLY A 135 15.40 13.70 -16.26
CA GLY A 135 14.91 14.57 -17.31
C GLY A 135 13.92 13.89 -18.26
N LYS A 136 13.12 12.93 -17.75
CA LYS A 136 12.10 12.19 -18.53
C LYS A 136 12.68 11.24 -19.59
N ARG A 137 13.92 10.77 -19.43
CA ARG A 137 14.56 9.89 -20.43
C ARG A 137 13.80 8.59 -20.62
N LEU A 138 13.35 7.99 -19.51
CA LEU A 138 12.60 6.75 -19.54
C LEU A 138 11.20 6.96 -20.13
N VAL A 139 10.56 8.10 -19.83
CA VAL A 139 9.29 8.50 -20.46
C VAL A 139 9.46 8.79 -21.95
N GLN A 140 10.59 9.38 -22.38
CA GLN A 140 10.87 9.66 -23.80
C GLN A 140 11.17 8.40 -24.62
N LEU A 141 11.73 7.36 -23.98
CA LEU A 141 12.00 6.07 -24.61
C LEU A 141 10.74 5.20 -24.76
N LEU A 142 9.65 5.54 -24.06
CA LEU A 142 8.33 4.95 -24.23
C LEU A 142 7.48 5.92 -25.08
N PRO A 143 7.49 5.82 -26.42
CA PRO A 143 6.60 6.61 -27.26
C PRO A 143 5.17 6.13 -27.02
N LEU A 144 4.48 6.80 -26.10
CA LEU A 144 3.03 6.68 -25.86
C LEU A 144 2.33 7.87 -26.49
#